data_AF-A0A9N9P8U1-F1
#
_entry.id   AF-A0A9N9P8U1-F1
#
_cell.length_a   1.000
_cell.length_b   1.000
_cell.length_c   1.000
_cell.angle_alpha   90.00
_cell.angle_beta   90.00
_cell.angle_gamma   90.00
#
_symmetry.space_group_name_H-M   'P 1'
#
loop_
_entity.id
_entity.type
_entity.pdbx_description
1 polymer ?
#
loop_
_entity_poly.entity_id
_entity_poly.type
_entity_poly.pdbx_seq_one_letter_code
_entity_poly.pdbx_strand_id
1 'polypeptide(L)'
;ETLIDRAVSLTSLGGQYGNQKPTEFLCLTLKLLQLQPSKEIIIEFIKNEEYKYLRALGAFYLRLVGTSLEIYQYLEPLLNDYR
;
A
#
# COMPACT_ATOMS: atom_id res chain seq x y z
N GLU A 1 -15.42 -10.46 -4.54
CA GLU A 1 -14.59 -9.28 -4.23
C GLU A 1 -13.17 -9.52 -4.68
N THR A 2 -12.62 -8.55 -5.38
CA THR A 2 -11.21 -8.48 -5.72
C THR A 2 -10.41 -7.93 -4.54
N LEU A 3 -9.08 -8.11 -4.55
CA LEU A 3 -8.21 -7.52 -3.53
C LEU A 3 -8.29 -5.99 -3.52
N ILE A 4 -8.57 -5.38 -4.67
CA ILE A 4 -8.74 -3.94 -4.83
C ILE A 4 -9.95 -3.46 -4.03
N ASP A 5 -11.09 -4.16 -4.12
CA ASP A 5 -12.31 -3.80 -3.38
C ASP A 5 -12.03 -3.73 -1.87
N ARG A 6 -11.25 -4.68 -1.35
CA ARG A 6 -10.84 -4.72 0.07
C ARG A 6 -9.85 -3.63 0.44
N ALA A 7 -8.94 -3.30 -0.47
CA ALA A 7 -7.97 -2.22 -0.25
C ALA A 7 -8.65 -0.83 -0.27
N VAL A 8 -9.68 -0.66 -1.09
CA VAL A 8 -10.52 0.54 -1.12
C VAL A 8 -11.33 0.71 0.17
N SER A 9 -11.82 -0.39 0.76
CA SER A 9 -12.56 -0.36 2.01
C SER A 9 -11.72 -0.12 3.28
N LEU A 10 -10.39 0.02 3.16
CA LEU A 10 -9.52 0.24 4.30
C LEU A 10 -9.88 1.55 5.02
N THR A 11 -9.87 1.51 6.35
CA THR A 11 -10.23 2.66 7.21
C THR A 11 -9.05 3.19 8.02
N SER A 12 -7.96 2.42 8.13
CA SER A 12 -6.81 2.75 8.96
C SER A 12 -5.51 2.11 8.44
N LEU A 13 -4.39 2.70 8.84
CA LEU A 13 -3.04 2.16 8.67
C LEU A 13 -2.55 1.61 10.01
N GLY A 14 -1.83 0.50 9.98
CA GLY A 14 -1.19 -0.03 11.18
C GLY A 14 -0.60 -1.42 10.98
N GLY A 15 0.16 -1.89 11.95
CA GLY A 15 0.72 -3.24 11.97
C GLY A 15 -0.15 -4.18 12.79
N GLN A 16 0.04 -4.17 14.10
CA GLN A 16 -0.71 -5.00 15.05
C GLN A 16 -1.27 -4.15 16.19
N TYR A 17 -2.33 -4.62 16.83
CA TYR A 17 -2.94 -3.96 17.98
C TYR A 17 -3.39 -4.97 19.04
N GLY A 18 -3.46 -4.51 20.30
CA GLY A 18 -3.85 -5.33 21.44
C GLY A 18 -2.95 -6.57 21.58
N ASN A 19 -3.57 -7.75 21.65
CA ASN A 19 -2.88 -9.04 21.76
C ASN A 19 -2.38 -9.55 20.39
N GLN A 20 -1.46 -8.81 19.75
CA GLN A 20 -0.83 -9.15 18.45
C GLN A 20 -1.84 -9.42 17.31
N LYS A 21 -3.01 -8.78 17.35
CA LYS A 21 -3.99 -8.91 16.27
C LYS A 21 -3.51 -8.07 15.08
N PRO A 22 -3.35 -8.66 13.87
CA PRO A 22 -2.96 -7.89 12.70
C PRO A 22 -4.10 -6.98 12.24
N THR A 23 -3.75 -5.81 11.74
CA THR A 23 -4.69 -4.93 11.04
C THR A 23 -5.01 -5.50 9.66
N GLU A 24 -6.14 -5.08 9.09
CA GLU A 24 -6.48 -5.41 7.69
C GLU A 24 -5.40 -4.89 6.72
N PHE A 25 -4.81 -3.73 7.01
CA PHE A 25 -3.71 -3.18 6.23
C PHE A 25 -2.51 -4.13 6.16
N LEU A 26 -2.10 -4.68 7.30
CA LEU A 26 -0.99 -5.62 7.36
C LEU A 26 -1.34 -6.94 6.65
N CYS A 27 -2.56 -7.44 6.82
CA CYS A 27 -3.05 -8.64 6.13
C CYS A 27 -3.04 -8.46 4.60
N LEU A 28 -3.51 -7.32 4.09
CA LEU A 28 -3.50 -7.01 2.66
C LEU A 28 -2.09 -6.83 2.12
N THR A 29 -1.20 -6.20 2.90
CA THR A 29 0.22 -6.11 2.53
C THR A 29 0.84 -7.50 2.38
N LEU A 30 0.62 -8.39 3.35
CA LEU A 30 1.10 -9.76 3.28
C LEU A 30 0.52 -10.47 2.05
N LYS A 31 -0.76 -10.25 1.74
CA LYS A 31 -1.38 -10.85 0.57
C LYS A 31 -0.79 -10.34 -0.74
N LEU A 32 -0.49 -9.04 -0.83
CA LEU A 32 0.23 -8.47 -1.97
C LEU A 32 1.62 -9.09 -2.14
N LEU A 33 2.37 -9.28 -1.03
CA LEU A 33 3.68 -9.96 -1.05
C LEU A 33 3.58 -11.41 -1.54
N GLN A 34 2.53 -12.13 -1.17
CA GLN A 34 2.29 -13.50 -1.67
C GLN A 34 1.91 -13.54 -3.15
N LEU A 35 1.15 -12.56 -3.63
CA LEU A 35 0.66 -12.53 -5.02
C LEU A 35 1.68 -11.95 -5.99
N GLN A 36 2.61 -11.13 -5.50
CA GLN A 36 3.65 -10.46 -6.28
C GLN A 36 3.09 -9.83 -7.57
N PRO A 37 2.15 -8.87 -7.46
CA PRO A 37 1.53 -8.25 -8.63
C PRO A 37 2.56 -7.51 -9.49
N SER A 38 2.18 -7.20 -10.74
CA SER A 38 3.02 -6.41 -11.62
C SER A 38 3.25 -5.01 -11.06
N LYS A 39 4.40 -4.43 -11.40
CA LYS A 39 4.81 -3.10 -10.94
C LYS A 39 3.83 -2.00 -11.38
N GLU A 40 3.25 -2.15 -12.56
CA GLU A 40 2.24 -1.23 -13.10
C GLU A 40 1.04 -1.09 -12.16
N ILE A 41 0.53 -2.22 -11.62
CA ILE A 41 -0.60 -2.21 -10.68
C ILE A 41 -0.24 -1.42 -9.41
N ILE A 42 0.97 -1.61 -8.88
CA ILE A 42 1.42 -0.92 -7.67
C ILE A 42 1.59 0.58 -7.92
N ILE A 43 2.08 0.96 -9.09
CA ILE A 43 2.19 2.38 -9.48
C ILE A 43 0.79 3.01 -9.59
N GLU A 44 -0.19 2.29 -10.14
CA GLU A 44 -1.58 2.78 -10.18
C GLU A 44 -2.18 2.93 -8.78
N PHE A 45 -1.84 2.05 -7.83
CA PHE A 45 -2.26 2.23 -6.44
C PHE A 45 -1.65 3.51 -5.84
N ILE A 46 -0.35 3.74 -6.05
CA ILE A 46 0.36 4.93 -5.56
C ILE A 46 -0.22 6.22 -6.17
N LYS A 47 -0.51 6.21 -7.47
CA LYS A 47 -1.08 7.37 -8.17
C LYS A 47 -2.53 7.66 -7.79
N ASN A 48 -3.25 6.71 -7.21
CA ASN A 48 -4.65 6.91 -6.83
C ASN A 48 -4.82 8.07 -5.83
N GLU A 49 -5.54 9.13 -6.23
CA GLU A 49 -5.79 10.31 -5.40
C GLU A 49 -7.08 10.22 -4.58
N GLU A 50 -7.99 9.30 -4.91
CA GLU A 50 -9.29 9.18 -4.25
C GLU A 50 -9.19 8.42 -2.92
N TYR A 51 -8.42 7.32 -2.91
CA TYR A 51 -8.34 6.40 -1.78
C TYR A 51 -6.97 6.46 -1.10
N LYS A 52 -6.84 7.30 -0.06
CA LYS A 52 -5.56 7.51 0.66
C LYS A 52 -4.93 6.24 1.21
N TYR A 53 -5.74 5.28 1.69
CA TYR A 53 -5.23 4.02 2.24
C TYR A 53 -4.81 3.02 1.16
N LEU A 54 -5.43 3.05 -0.02
CA LEU A 54 -4.97 2.31 -1.19
C LEU A 54 -3.60 2.83 -1.64
N ARG A 55 -3.45 4.16 -1.72
CA ARG A 55 -2.17 4.82 -2.00
C ARG A 55 -1.09 4.44 -1.00
N ALA A 56 -1.40 4.52 0.29
CA ALA A 56 -0.47 4.11 1.34
C ALA A 56 -0.10 2.61 1.28
N LEU A 57 -1.05 1.74 0.92
CA LEU A 57 -0.81 0.31 0.73
C LEU A 57 0.17 0.06 -0.42
N GLY A 58 -0.03 0.71 -1.56
CA GLY A 58 0.88 0.65 -2.71
C GLY A 58 2.27 1.18 -2.36
N ALA A 59 2.34 2.32 -1.66
CA ALA A 59 3.58 2.93 -1.22
C ALA A 59 4.36 2.01 -0.26
N PHE A 60 3.67 1.42 0.71
CA PHE A 60 4.28 0.52 1.68
C PHE A 60 4.79 -0.76 1.02
N TYR A 61 3.99 -1.36 0.11
CA TYR A 61 4.42 -2.52 -0.67
C TYR A 61 5.67 -2.21 -1.51
N LEU A 62 5.67 -1.10 -2.25
CA LEU A 62 6.83 -0.69 -3.06
C LEU A 62 8.06 -0.46 -2.19
N ARG A 63 7.90 0.09 -0.98
CA ARG A 63 9.01 0.28 -0.05
C ARG A 63 9.68 -1.03 0.39
N LEU A 64 8.92 -2.13 0.44
CA LEU A 64 9.41 -3.45 0.85
C LEU A 64 10.13 -4.20 -0.28
N VAL A 65 9.64 -4.10 -1.51
CA VAL A 65 10.14 -4.92 -2.64
C VAL A 65 10.85 -4.14 -3.75
N GLY A 66 10.69 -2.82 -3.78
CA GLY A 66 11.21 -1.94 -4.84
C GLY A 66 12.71 -1.69 -4.73
N THR A 67 13.32 -1.33 -5.86
CA THR A 67 14.72 -0.88 -5.87
C THR A 67 14.83 0.54 -5.31
N SER A 68 16.02 0.94 -4.84
CA SER A 68 16.22 2.29 -4.29
C SER A 68 15.81 3.39 -5.26
N LEU A 69 16.15 3.27 -6.55
CA LEU A 69 15.80 4.25 -7.57
C LEU A 69 14.28 4.43 -7.70
N GLU A 70 13.54 3.33 -7.70
CA GLU A 70 12.08 3.35 -7.82
C GLU A 70 11.42 3.92 -6.57
N ILE A 71 11.96 3.60 -5.41
CA ILE A 71 11.50 4.17 -4.14
C ILE A 71 11.61 5.69 -4.19
N TYR A 72 12.76 6.23 -4.60
CA TYR A 72 12.92 7.68 -4.74
C TYR A 72 11.96 8.24 -5.79
N GLN A 73 11.92 7.64 -6.98
CA GLN A 73 11.09 8.13 -8.08
C GLN A 73 9.59 8.17 -7.76
N TYR A 74 9.05 7.15 -7.08
CA TYR A 74 7.61 7.03 -6.86
C TYR A 74 7.14 7.45 -5.47
N LEU A 75 7.99 7.39 -4.44
CA LEU A 75 7.58 7.75 -3.08
C LEU A 75 7.93 9.17 -2.67
N GLU A 76 9.00 9.78 -3.20
CA GLU A 76 9.33 11.19 -2.87
C GLU A 76 8.19 12.17 -3.21
N PRO A 77 7.48 12.04 -4.36
CA PRO A 77 6.38 12.95 -4.65
C PRO A 77 5.25 12.91 -3.62
N LEU A 78 5.08 11.79 -2.91
CA LEU A 78 4.06 11.63 -1.86
C LEU A 78 4.34 12.48 -0.62
N LEU A 79 5.56 13.00 -0.45
CA LEU A 79 5.87 13.95 0.64
C LEU A 79 5.11 15.28 0.51
N ASN A 80 4.59 15.59 -0.68
CA ASN A 80 3.74 16.75 -0.92
C ASN A 80 2.24 16.50 -0.63
N ASP A 81 1.88 15.29 -0.19
CA ASP A 81 0.52 14.91 0.16
C ASP A 81 0.25 15.19 1.64
N TYR A 82 -0.49 16.27 1.93
CA TYR A 82 -0.75 16.77 3.30
C TYR A 82 -2.08 16.31 3.93
N ARG A 83 -2.72 15.27 3.38
CA ARG A 83 -4.04 14.77 3.82
C ARG A 83 -4.00 13.81 5.03
#